data_AF-B1M1R1-F1
#
_entry.id   AF-B1M1R1-F1
#
_cell.length_a   1.000
_cell.length_b   1.000
_cell.length_c   1.000
_cell.angle_alpha   90.00
_cell.angle_beta   90.00
_cell.angle_gamma   90.00
#
_symmetry.space_group_name_H-M   'P 1'
#
loop_
_entity.id
_entity.type
_entity.pdbx_description
1 polymer ?
#
loop_
_entity_poly.entity_id
_entity_poly.type
_entity_poly.pdbx_seq_one_letter_code
_entity_poly.pdbx_strand_id
1 'polypeptide(L)'
;MREIVGFRHAAGILLVLVAGWAWVWVFDRPAHAASSGFMAGALACPAGVEGAACTRETALDVLTQPVALVTECPMVGTLLATHLSLPAGGTHKTFCERRR
;
A
#
# COMPACT_ATOMS: atom_id res chain seq x y z
N MET A 1 40.17 2.59 40.09
CA MET A 1 38.76 2.78 40.54
C MET A 1 37.93 3.69 39.62
N ARG A 2 38.52 4.71 38.96
CA ARG A 2 37.81 5.63 38.04
C ARG A 2 37.25 4.97 36.76
N GLU A 3 37.91 3.96 36.21
CA GLU A 3 37.48 3.29 34.97
C GLU A 3 36.23 2.42 35.12
N ILE A 4 36.02 1.85 36.31
CA ILE A 4 34.88 0.95 36.59
C ILE A 4 33.57 1.73 36.62
N VAL A 5 33.61 3.00 37.06
CA VAL A 5 32.45 3.88 37.10
C VAL A 5 32.02 4.27 35.68
N GLY A 6 32.97 4.58 34.79
CA GLY A 6 32.69 4.89 33.38
C GLY A 6 32.08 3.72 32.62
N PHE A 7 32.57 2.50 32.85
CA PHE A 7 32.05 1.29 32.21
C PHE A 7 30.59 1.00 32.61
N ARG A 8 30.25 1.16 33.90
CA ARG A 8 28.87 0.96 34.38
C ARG A 8 27.90 1.97 33.77
N HIS A 9 28.31 3.23 33.62
CA HIS A 9 27.47 4.24 32.98
C HIS A 9 27.29 3.98 31.48
N ALA A 10 28.35 3.59 30.78
CA ALA A 10 28.27 3.22 29.36
C ALA A 10 27.34 2.02 29.12
N ALA A 11 27.44 0.98 29.96
CA ALA A 11 26.56 -0.19 29.87
C ALA A 11 25.09 0.17 30.12
N GLY A 12 24.81 1.08 31.06
CA GLY A 12 23.44 1.56 31.32
C GLY A 12 22.85 2.33 30.14
N ILE A 13 23.63 3.21 29.52
CA ILE A 13 23.19 3.97 28.33
C ILE A 13 22.91 3.01 27.17
N LEU A 14 23.79 2.04 26.94
CA LEU A 14 23.60 1.03 25.90
C LEU A 14 22.31 0.23 26.12
N LEU A 15 22.02 -0.18 27.36
CA LEU A 15 20.79 -0.90 27.70
C LEU A 15 19.53 -0.08 27.40
N VAL A 16 19.52 1.20 27.76
CA VAL A 16 18.38 2.09 27.46
C VAL A 16 18.20 2.28 25.95
N LEU A 17 19.30 2.46 25.21
CA LEU A 17 19.25 2.58 23.75
C LEU A 17 18.75 1.31 23.09
N VAL A 18 19.26 0.14 23.48
CA VAL A 18 18.82 -1.15 22.94
C VAL A 18 17.37 -1.44 23.30
N ALA A 19 16.95 -1.18 24.54
CA ALA A 19 15.56 -1.36 24.96
C ALA A 19 14.60 -0.42 24.22
N GLY A 20 14.96 0.86 24.08
CA GLY A 20 14.17 1.84 23.34
C GLY A 20 14.08 1.49 21.86
N TRP A 21 15.19 1.06 21.25
CA TRP A 21 15.21 0.66 19.84
C TRP A 21 14.41 -0.63 19.62
N ALA A 22 14.57 -1.64 20.49
CA ALA A 22 13.76 -2.86 20.45
C ALA A 22 12.26 -2.57 20.61
N TRP A 23 11.89 -1.59 21.44
CA TRP A 23 10.51 -1.14 21.57
C TRP A 23 9.95 -0.57 20.27
N VAL A 24 10.74 0.25 19.56
CA VAL A 24 10.39 0.72 18.20
C VAL A 24 10.17 -0.49 17.30
N TRP A 25 11.09 -1.45 17.22
CA TRP A 25 10.91 -2.64 16.37
C TRP A 25 9.70 -3.52 16.74
N VAL A 26 9.27 -3.55 18.00
CA VAL A 26 8.10 -4.32 18.44
C VAL A 26 6.79 -3.64 18.02
N PHE A 27 6.70 -2.31 18.13
CA PHE A 27 5.51 -1.55 17.73
C PHE A 27 5.47 -1.22 16.24
N ASP A 28 6.64 -1.05 15.63
CA ASP A 28 6.87 -0.87 14.20
C ASP A 28 7.01 -2.22 13.47
N ARG A 29 6.67 -3.35 14.15
CA ARG A 29 6.31 -4.56 13.40
C ARG A 29 5.20 -4.13 12.48
N PRO A 30 5.46 -4.06 11.17
CA PRO A 30 4.58 -3.32 10.31
C PRO A 30 3.23 -4.01 10.35
N ALA A 31 2.17 -3.22 10.41
CA ALA A 31 0.82 -3.65 10.08
C ALA A 31 0.70 -4.34 8.69
N HIS A 32 1.81 -4.54 7.97
CA HIS A 32 1.96 -5.23 6.70
C HIS A 32 1.86 -6.77 6.77
N ALA A 33 1.78 -7.40 7.96
CA ALA A 33 1.89 -8.87 8.06
C ALA A 33 0.57 -9.66 8.27
N ALA A 34 -0.61 -9.04 8.25
CA ALA A 34 -1.90 -9.76 8.35
C ALA A 34 -2.77 -9.50 7.08
N SER A 35 -2.39 -10.08 5.95
CA SER A 35 -2.97 -11.33 5.41
C SER A 35 -4.43 -11.28 4.91
N SER A 36 -4.87 -10.17 4.32
CA SER A 36 -5.65 -10.20 3.07
C SER A 36 -5.66 -8.83 2.39
N GLY A 37 -4.57 -8.49 1.69
CA GLY A 37 -4.57 -7.28 0.87
C GLY A 37 -5.60 -7.40 -0.24
N PHE A 38 -6.30 -6.32 -0.56
CA PHE A 38 -7.05 -6.22 -1.81
C PHE A 38 -6.18 -5.49 -2.83
N MET A 39 -6.38 -5.77 -4.10
CA MET A 39 -5.84 -5.00 -5.21
C MET A 39 -6.98 -4.13 -5.74
N ALA A 40 -6.87 -2.83 -5.49
CA ALA A 40 -7.69 -1.85 -6.16
C ALA A 40 -7.07 -1.58 -7.54
N GLY A 41 -7.90 -1.40 -8.57
CA GLY A 41 -7.41 -1.05 -9.88
C GLY A 41 -8.40 -0.22 -10.68
N ALA A 42 -7.89 0.44 -11.70
CA ALA A 42 -8.67 1.20 -12.66
C ALA A 42 -8.20 0.88 -14.08
N LEU A 43 -9.17 0.73 -14.98
CA LEU A 43 -9.00 0.43 -16.39
C LEU A 43 -9.44 1.64 -17.21
N ALA A 44 -8.63 2.04 -18.19
CA ALA A 44 -9.02 3.01 -19.21
C ALA A 44 -9.60 2.27 -20.41
N CYS A 45 -10.89 2.44 -20.64
CA CYS A 45 -11.61 1.76 -21.70
C CYS A 45 -11.61 2.62 -22.97
N PRO A 46 -11.30 2.03 -24.15
CA PRO A 46 -11.32 2.76 -25.41
C PRO A 46 -12.73 3.22 -25.78
N ALA A 47 -12.82 4.25 -26.62
CA ALA A 47 -14.08 4.75 -27.13
C ALA A 47 -14.83 3.66 -27.92
N GLY A 48 -16.12 3.47 -27.64
CA GLY A 48 -16.96 2.45 -28.26
C GLY A 48 -17.08 1.13 -27.50
N VAL A 49 -16.32 0.95 -26.40
CA VAL A 49 -16.52 -0.16 -25.46
C VAL A 49 -17.30 0.35 -24.25
N GLU A 50 -18.45 -0.27 -23.97
CA GLU A 50 -19.17 0.02 -22.73
C GLU A 50 -18.29 -0.34 -21.53
N GLY A 51 -18.22 0.56 -20.54
CA GLY A 51 -17.38 0.37 -19.36
C GLY A 51 -17.63 -0.95 -18.62
N ALA A 52 -18.83 -1.54 -18.72
CA ALA A 52 -19.14 -2.85 -18.17
C ALA A 52 -18.42 -4.01 -18.91
N ALA A 53 -18.34 -3.93 -20.24
CA ALA A 53 -17.72 -4.94 -21.11
C ALA A 53 -16.19 -4.83 -21.19
N CYS A 54 -15.64 -3.71 -20.73
CA CYS A 54 -14.21 -3.48 -20.66
C CYS A 54 -13.53 -4.44 -19.65
N THR A 55 -12.53 -5.17 -20.15
CA THR A 55 -11.72 -6.12 -19.39
C THR A 55 -10.25 -5.72 -19.42
N ARG A 56 -9.39 -6.41 -18.67
CA ARG A 56 -7.96 -6.09 -18.62
C ARG A 56 -7.28 -6.24 -19.99
N GLU A 57 -7.79 -7.13 -20.83
CA GLU A 57 -7.25 -7.41 -22.17
C GLU A 57 -7.66 -6.37 -23.22
N THR A 58 -8.75 -5.65 -22.97
CA THR A 58 -9.32 -4.65 -23.90
C THR A 58 -9.07 -3.21 -23.44
N ALA A 59 -8.56 -3.03 -22.22
CA ALA A 59 -8.20 -1.74 -21.67
C ALA A 59 -6.97 -1.16 -22.38
N LEU A 60 -6.98 0.15 -22.60
CA LEU A 60 -5.84 0.90 -23.12
C LEU A 60 -4.72 1.01 -22.09
N ASP A 61 -5.11 1.16 -20.82
CA ASP A 61 -4.18 1.29 -19.71
C ASP A 61 -4.82 0.76 -18.42
N VAL A 62 -3.97 0.27 -17.53
CA VAL A 62 -4.36 -0.47 -16.32
C VAL A 62 -3.46 -0.04 -15.17
N LEU A 63 -4.03 0.62 -14.17
CA LEU A 63 -3.33 0.93 -12.92
C LEU A 63 -3.88 0.05 -11.80
N THR A 64 -2.97 -0.47 -10.97
CA THR A 64 -3.34 -1.26 -9.78
C THR A 64 -2.51 -0.84 -8.58
N GLN A 65 -3.13 -0.87 -7.41
CA GLN A 65 -2.49 -0.52 -6.14
C GLN A 65 -2.96 -1.46 -5.04
N PRO A 66 -2.03 -1.96 -4.19
CA PRO A 66 -2.42 -2.76 -3.03
C PRO A 66 -3.09 -1.88 -1.98
N VAL A 67 -4.19 -2.37 -1.42
CA VAL A 67 -4.92 -1.75 -0.31
C VAL A 67 -5.13 -2.75 0.81
N ALA A 68 -5.26 -2.26 2.03
CA ALA A 68 -5.40 -3.11 3.20
C ALA A 68 -6.86 -3.54 3.41
N LEU A 69 -7.83 -2.67 3.09
CA LEU A 69 -9.25 -2.93 3.30
C LEU A 69 -10.06 -2.86 1.99
N VAL A 70 -11.14 -3.65 1.90
CA VAL A 70 -12.11 -3.58 0.76
C VAL A 70 -12.72 -2.19 0.63
N THR A 71 -13.00 -1.55 1.76
CA THR A 71 -13.62 -0.22 1.80
C THR A 71 -12.73 0.87 1.20
N GLU A 72 -11.42 0.63 1.10
CA GLU A 72 -10.47 1.55 0.47
C GLU A 72 -10.44 1.38 -1.05
N CYS A 73 -10.84 0.23 -1.58
CA CYS A 73 -10.86 -0.03 -3.03
C CYS A 73 -11.64 1.01 -3.85
N PRO A 74 -12.87 1.43 -3.51
CA PRO A 74 -13.57 2.43 -4.31
C PRO A 74 -12.84 3.78 -4.31
N MET A 75 -12.25 4.19 -3.19
CA MET A 75 -11.52 5.46 -3.07
C MET A 75 -10.19 5.43 -3.85
N VAL A 76 -9.43 4.35 -3.71
CA VAL A 76 -8.17 4.19 -4.44
C VAL A 76 -8.45 3.96 -5.92
N GLY A 77 -9.49 3.21 -6.27
CA GLY A 77 -9.93 3.00 -7.65
C GLY A 77 -10.30 4.29 -8.36
N THR A 78 -11.06 5.19 -7.71
CA THR A 78 -11.39 6.49 -8.30
C THR A 78 -10.16 7.38 -8.45
N LEU A 79 -9.26 7.39 -7.46
CA LEU A 79 -8.00 8.13 -7.54
C LEU A 79 -7.14 7.62 -8.70
N LEU A 80 -6.97 6.30 -8.83
CA LEU A 80 -6.28 5.68 -9.95
C LEU A 80 -6.93 6.09 -11.28
N ALA A 81 -8.26 6.05 -11.38
CA ALA A 81 -8.97 6.45 -12.58
C ALA A 81 -8.62 7.89 -13.01
N THR A 82 -8.44 8.84 -12.09
CA THR A 82 -8.02 10.21 -12.44
C THR A 82 -6.60 10.31 -13.02
N HIS A 83 -5.74 9.34 -12.73
CA HIS A 83 -4.38 9.27 -13.30
C HIS A 83 -4.34 8.58 -14.65
N LEU A 84 -5.38 7.83 -15.00
CA LEU A 84 -5.51 7.21 -16.31
C LEU A 84 -5.98 8.26 -17.32
N SER A 85 -5.19 8.46 -18.37
CA SER A 85 -5.59 9.34 -19.47
C SER A 85 -6.62 8.63 -20.35
N LEU A 86 -7.85 9.15 -20.45
CA LEU A 86 -8.81 8.61 -21.43
C LEU A 86 -8.73 9.38 -22.76
N PRO A 87 -8.86 8.66 -23.88
CA PRO A 87 -9.24 9.30 -25.14
C PRO A 87 -10.68 9.83 -25.07
N ALA A 88 -11.00 10.80 -25.94
CA ALA A 88 -12.35 11.37 -26.04
C ALA A 88 -13.40 10.27 -26.30
N GLY A 89 -14.40 10.17 -25.43
CA GLY A 89 -15.45 9.13 -25.50
C GLY A 89 -15.08 7.80 -24.85
N GLY A 90 -13.92 7.70 -24.19
CA GLY A 90 -13.57 6.55 -23.35
C GLY A 90 -14.29 6.56 -22.01
N THR A 91 -14.30 5.42 -21.32
CA THR A 91 -14.85 5.27 -19.97
C THR A 91 -13.84 4.66 -19.02
N HIS A 92 -14.05 4.81 -17.71
CA HIS A 92 -13.23 4.13 -16.69
C HIS A 92 -14.01 3.01 -16.03
N LYS A 93 -13.30 1.93 -15.72
CA LYS A 93 -13.82 0.85 -14.88
C LYS A 93 -12.88 0.60 -13.71
N THR A 94 -13.40 0.75 -12.49
CA THR A 94 -12.66 0.41 -11.27
C THR A 94 -12.98 -1.01 -10.84
N PHE A 95 -11.99 -1.75 -10.33
CA PHE A 95 -12.17 -3.10 -9.79
C PHE A 95 -11.44 -3.28 -8.47
N CYS A 96 -11.90 -4.26 -7.69
CA CYS A 96 -11.30 -4.65 -6.42
C CYS A 96 -11.21 -6.17 -6.40
N GLU A 97 -9.99 -6.69 -6.36
CA GLU A 97 -9.75 -8.13 -6.30
C GLU A 97 -9.05 -8.48 -5.01
N ARG A 98 -9.42 -9.61 -4.39
CA ARG A 98 -8.68 -10.11 -3.23
C ARG A 98 -7.33 -10.65 -3.71
N ARG A 99 -6.23 -10.14 -3.15
CA ARG A 99 -4.88 -10.66 -3.44
C ARG A 99 -4.81 -12.09 -2.90
N ARG A 100 -4.59 -13.05 -3.79
CA ARG A 100 -4.32 -14.46 -3.44
C ARG A 100 -2.87 -14.67 -3.06
#